data_AF-A0A7S4BMW2-F1
#
_entry.id   AF-A0A7S4BMW2-F1
#
_cell.length_a   1.000
_cell.length_b   1.000
_cell.length_c   1.000
_cell.angle_alpha   90.00
_cell.angle_beta   90.00
_cell.angle_gamma   90.00
#
_symmetry.space_group_name_H-M   'P 1'
#
loop_
_entity.id
_entity.type
_entity.pdbx_description
1 polymer ?
#
loop_
_entity_poly.entity_id
_entity_poly.type
_entity_poly.pdbx_seq_one_letter_code
_entity_poly.pdbx_strand_id
1 'polypeptide(L)'
;THWTFRGTLFKRSEWLGRWNKRAVIVSPGLISWYEPNGTQRGAAPLLGRVDVRIAGTQLTVCVGKRMLRFRVARVGDALEPWRDVILRSAQAELPEAEAEAFAVCEAGDDGADDGGAR
;
A
#
# COMPACT_ATOMS: atom_id res chain seq x y z
N THR A 1 10.37 -8.18 15.72
CA THR A 1 9.15 -7.75 16.45
C THR A 1 8.04 -7.47 15.46
N HIS A 2 7.00 -8.32 15.41
CA HIS A 2 5.85 -8.12 14.52
C HIS A 2 4.93 -7.05 15.10
N TRP A 3 5.13 -5.79 14.71
CA TRP A 3 4.24 -4.70 15.07
C TRP A 3 3.24 -4.43 13.94
N THR A 4 2.04 -3.96 14.27
CA THR A 4 1.08 -3.44 13.27
C THR A 4 0.42 -2.18 13.78
N PHE A 5 0.13 -1.25 12.89
CA PHE A 5 -0.69 -0.07 13.17
C PHE A 5 -1.98 -0.16 12.36
N ARG A 6 -3.12 0.07 13.01
CA ARG A 6 -4.43 -0.19 12.42
C ARG A 6 -5.37 0.97 12.67
N GLY A 7 -6.26 1.21 11.72
CA GLY A 7 -7.31 2.20 11.88
C GLY A 7 -8.13 2.35 10.61
N THR A 8 -9.11 3.25 10.66
CA THR A 8 -10.00 3.49 9.53
C THR A 8 -9.59 4.75 8.79
N LEU A 9 -9.40 4.66 7.48
CA LEU A 9 -9.19 5.79 6.59
C LEU A 9 -10.12 5.69 5.39
N PHE A 10 -10.40 6.81 4.74
CA PHE A 10 -10.95 6.78 3.40
C PHE A 10 -9.81 6.68 2.40
N LYS A 11 -9.78 5.63 1.59
CA LYS A 11 -8.83 5.47 0.48
C LYS A 11 -9.48 5.92 -0.82
N ARG A 12 -8.77 6.72 -1.62
CA ARG A 12 -9.20 7.02 -2.99
C ARG A 12 -8.94 5.82 -3.89
N SER A 13 -9.96 5.40 -4.62
CA SER A 13 -9.83 4.40 -5.67
C SER A 13 -9.02 5.00 -6.83
N GLU A 14 -8.01 4.27 -7.27
CA GLU A 14 -7.16 4.61 -8.41
C GLU A 14 -7.96 4.59 -9.71
N TRP A 15 -8.90 3.64 -9.84
CA TRP A 15 -9.70 3.42 -11.04
C TRP A 15 -10.96 4.29 -11.07
N LEU A 16 -11.70 4.32 -9.96
CA LEU A 16 -13.01 4.99 -9.89
C LEU A 16 -12.92 6.43 -9.39
N GLY A 17 -11.78 6.86 -8.87
CA GLY A 17 -11.58 8.18 -8.29
C GLY A 17 -12.37 8.46 -7.00
N ARG A 18 -13.22 7.53 -6.54
CA ARG A 18 -14.08 7.64 -5.35
C ARG A 18 -13.33 7.38 -4.06
N TRP A 19 -13.75 8.04 -2.97
CA TRP A 19 -13.25 7.81 -1.62
C TRP A 19 -14.07 6.72 -0.93
N ASN A 20 -13.41 5.64 -0.50
CA ASN A 20 -14.07 4.51 0.14
C ASN A 20 -13.52 4.30 1.53
N LYS A 21 -14.39 4.05 2.52
CA LYS A 21 -14.00 3.72 3.89
C LYS A 21 -13.29 2.36 3.89
N ARG A 22 -12.11 2.29 4.47
CA ARG A 22 -11.28 1.07 4.54
C ARG A 22 -10.71 0.91 5.93
N ALA A 23 -10.65 -0.35 6.39
CA ALA A 23 -9.74 -0.70 7.47
C ALA A 23 -8.34 -0.77 6.87
N VAL A 24 -7.43 0.08 7.32
CA VAL A 24 -6.05 0.17 6.85
C VAL A 24 -5.14 -0.40 7.91
N ILE A 25 -4.19 -1.22 7.47
CA ILE A 25 -3.18 -1.86 8.30
C ILE A 25 -1.81 -1.52 7.73
N VAL A 26 -0.91 -1.06 8.57
CA VAL A 26 0.51 -0.92 8.25
C VAL A 26 1.28 -1.92 9.09
N SER A 27 2.02 -2.79 8.42
CA SER A 27 2.98 -3.74 9.00
C SER A 27 4.37 -3.42 8.44
N PRO A 28 5.46 -4.00 8.96
CA PRO A 28 6.79 -3.89 8.34
C PRO A 28 6.73 -4.11 6.82
N GLY A 29 7.31 -3.19 6.05
CA GLY A 29 7.38 -3.25 4.59
C GLY A 29 6.05 -3.21 3.82
N LEU A 30 4.88 -3.12 4.45
CA LEU A 30 3.59 -3.30 3.77
C LEU A 30 2.49 -2.39 4.31
N ILE A 31 1.69 -1.84 3.40
CA ILE A 31 0.39 -1.22 3.71
C ILE A 31 -0.72 -1.98 3.00
N SER A 32 -1.73 -2.41 3.75
CA SER A 32 -2.88 -3.15 3.24
C SER A 32 -4.20 -2.50 3.63
N TRP A 33 -5.25 -2.74 2.85
CA TRP A 33 -6.58 -2.20 3.10
C TRP A 33 -7.70 -3.19 2.78
N TYR A 34 -8.72 -3.17 3.64
CA TYR A 34 -9.82 -4.11 3.66
C TYR A 34 -11.16 -3.37 3.60
N GLU A 35 -12.17 -4.04 3.07
CA GLU A 35 -13.56 -3.65 3.28
C GLU A 35 -13.94 -3.78 4.76
N PRO A 36 -15.00 -3.10 5.22
CA PRO A 36 -15.51 -3.24 6.58
C PRO A 36 -15.89 -4.69 6.98
N ASN A 37 -16.19 -5.55 6.00
CA ASN A 37 -16.48 -6.98 6.22
C ASN A 37 -15.22 -7.86 6.31
N GLY A 38 -14.02 -7.28 6.29
CA GLY A 38 -12.75 -7.99 6.38
C GLY A 38 -12.20 -8.51 5.04
N THR A 39 -12.89 -8.33 3.92
CA THR A 39 -12.35 -8.73 2.60
C THR A 39 -11.17 -7.83 2.22
N GLN A 40 -10.01 -8.41 1.94
CA GLN A 40 -8.84 -7.66 1.46
C GLN A 40 -9.11 -7.09 0.06
N ARG A 41 -8.89 -5.79 -0.09
CA ARG A 41 -9.09 -5.09 -1.38
C ARG A 41 -7.79 -4.73 -2.07
N GLY A 42 -6.70 -4.70 -1.31
CA GLY A 42 -5.38 -4.51 -1.89
C GLY A 42 -4.33 -4.31 -0.83
N ALA A 43 -3.09 -4.35 -1.30
CA ALA A 43 -1.92 -3.99 -0.55
C ALA A 43 -0.92 -3.30 -1.49
N ALA A 44 0.05 -2.62 -0.88
CA ALA A 44 1.20 -2.11 -1.58
C ALA A 44 2.44 -2.35 -0.71
N PRO A 45 3.49 -2.97 -1.27
CA PRO A 45 4.77 -3.01 -0.60
C PRO A 45 5.30 -1.58 -0.46
N LEU A 46 5.84 -1.26 0.70
CA LEU A 46 6.50 0.00 1.02
C LEU A 46 8.02 -0.13 0.81
N LEU A 47 8.42 -0.72 -0.32
CA LEU A 47 9.81 -0.95 -0.67
C LEU A 47 10.43 0.24 -1.40
N GLY A 48 11.72 0.44 -1.19
CA GLY A 48 12.51 1.46 -1.89
C GLY A 48 12.19 2.88 -1.41
N ARG A 49 12.23 3.85 -2.32
CA ARG A 49 11.99 5.26 -1.98
C ARG A 49 10.49 5.50 -1.75
N VAL A 50 10.12 5.68 -0.48
CA VAL A 50 8.77 6.06 -0.05
C VAL A 50 8.75 7.56 0.31
N ASP A 51 7.83 8.30 -0.27
CA ASP A 51 7.57 9.71 0.06
C ASP A 51 6.15 9.85 0.61
N VAL A 52 6.00 10.51 1.75
CA VAL A 52 4.71 10.66 2.43
C VAL A 52 4.43 12.12 2.72
N ARG A 53 3.31 12.64 2.22
CA ARG A 53 2.91 14.05 2.35
C ARG A 53 1.55 14.17 3.00
N ILE A 54 1.42 15.13 3.90
CA ILE A 54 0.13 15.53 4.48
C ILE A 54 -0.22 16.91 3.94
N ALA A 55 -1.44 17.06 3.45
CA ALA A 55 -2.00 18.33 3.00
C ALA A 55 -3.45 18.43 3.49
N GLY A 56 -3.66 19.26 4.53
CA GLY A 56 -4.95 19.32 5.23
C GLY A 56 -5.36 17.95 5.76
N THR A 57 -6.52 17.47 5.34
CA THR A 57 -7.06 16.16 5.76
C THR A 57 -6.61 15.00 4.88
N GLN A 58 -5.67 15.20 3.94
CA GLN A 58 -5.23 14.19 3.00
C GLN A 58 -3.79 13.74 3.26
N LEU A 59 -3.58 12.43 3.30
CA LEU A 59 -2.29 11.76 3.31
C LEU A 59 -2.03 11.17 1.92
N THR A 60 -0.89 11.49 1.32
CA THR A 60 -0.46 10.94 0.03
C THR A 60 0.81 10.14 0.26
N VAL A 61 0.81 8.88 -0.18
CA VAL A 61 1.93 7.94 -0.09
C VAL A 61 2.37 7.61 -1.51
N CYS A 62 3.59 7.98 -1.86
CA CYS A 62 4.20 7.69 -3.14
C CYS A 62 5.23 6.57 -2.94
N VAL A 63 5.09 5.47 -3.69
CA VAL A 63 6.02 4.34 -3.68
C VAL A 63 6.32 3.95 -5.13
N GLY A 64 7.56 4.20 -5.58
CA GLY A 64 7.91 4.09 -6.99
C GLY A 64 6.98 4.92 -7.88
N LYS A 65 6.26 4.27 -8.81
CA LYS A 65 5.26 4.90 -9.69
C LYS A 65 3.84 4.94 -9.10
N ARG A 66 3.60 4.28 -7.96
CA ARG A 66 2.27 4.19 -7.34
C ARG A 66 2.03 5.35 -6.40
N MET A 67 0.82 5.89 -6.45
CA MET A 67 0.35 6.94 -5.54
C MET A 67 -0.92 6.48 -4.83
N LEU A 68 -0.82 6.32 -3.52
CA LEU A 68 -1.97 6.02 -2.67
C LEU A 68 -2.41 7.31 -1.97
N ARG A 69 -3.72 7.56 -1.96
CA ARG A 69 -4.30 8.72 -1.29
C ARG A 69 -5.29 8.28 -0.24
N PHE A 70 -5.10 8.80 0.97
CA PHE A 70 -5.95 8.56 2.13
C PHE A 70 -6.44 9.89 2.70
N ARG A 71 -7.59 9.86 3.36
CA ARG A 71 -8.05 10.96 4.22
C ARG A 71 -8.66 10.39 5.48
N VAL A 72 -8.65 11.18 6.54
CA VAL A 72 -9.23 10.79 7.83
C VAL A 72 -10.73 10.51 7.72
N ALA A 73 -11.20 9.61 8.59
CA ALA A 73 -12.60 9.26 8.65
C ALA A 73 -13.43 10.34 9.37
N ARG A 74 -12.85 10.98 10.39
CA ARG A 74 -13.48 12.05 11.16
C ARG A 74 -12.64 13.32 11.09
N VAL A 75 -13.33 14.46 11.12
CA VAL A 75 -12.68 15.77 11.25
C VAL A 75 -12.02 15.83 12.63
N GLY A 76 -10.70 16.11 12.66
CA GLY A 76 -9.90 16.16 13.88
C GLY A 76 -9.02 14.93 14.14
N ASP A 77 -9.18 13.84 13.38
CA ASP A 77 -8.22 12.74 13.44
C ASP A 77 -6.86 13.22 12.87
N ALA A 78 -5.76 12.81 13.50
CA ALA A 78 -4.40 13.16 13.08
C ALA A 78 -3.90 12.19 11.98
N LEU A 79 -3.21 12.73 10.97
CA LEU A 79 -2.57 11.95 9.90
C LEU A 79 -1.08 11.72 10.16
N GLU A 80 -0.50 12.48 11.08
CA GLU A 80 0.89 12.41 11.49
C GLU A 80 1.27 11.02 11.99
N PRO A 81 0.47 10.35 12.86
CA PRO A 81 0.80 8.99 13.28
C PRO A 81 0.86 8.01 12.12
N TRP A 82 -0.01 8.17 11.11
CA TRP A 82 0.01 7.32 9.90
C TRP A 82 1.26 7.57 9.07
N ARG A 83 1.63 8.83 8.85
CA ARG A 83 2.86 9.18 8.12
C ARG A 83 4.07 8.55 8.79
N ASP A 84 4.21 8.74 10.09
CA ASP A 84 5.39 8.31 10.84
C ASP A 84 5.51 6.78 10.84
N VAL A 85 4.39 6.06 10.97
CA VAL A 85 4.35 4.60 10.87
C VAL A 85 4.65 4.07 9.47
N ILE A 86 4.20 4.76 8.41
CA ILE A 86 4.48 4.35 7.02
C ILE A 86 5.96 4.54 6.70
N LEU A 87 6.55 5.67 7.11
CA LEU A 87 7.99 5.92 6.95
C LEU A 87 8.81 4.91 7.74
N ARG A 88 8.42 4.58 8.98
CA ARG A 88 9.04 3.51 9.77
C ARG A 88 8.91 2.15 9.09
N SER A 89 7.74 1.84 8.55
CA SER A 89 7.48 0.58 7.85
C SER A 89 8.35 0.43 6.60
N ALA A 90 8.58 1.51 5.86
CA ALA A 90 9.41 1.52 4.66
C ALA A 90 10.91 1.25 4.93
N GLN A 91 11.36 1.42 6.18
CA GLN A 91 12.71 1.09 6.61
C GLN A 91 12.85 -0.36 7.07
N ALA A 92 11.75 -1.11 7.14
CA ALA A 92 11.74 -2.49 7.59
C ALA A 92 11.71 -3.45 6.40
N GLU A 93 12.29 -4.63 6.59
CA GLU A 93 12.20 -5.73 5.63
C GLU A 93 10.76 -6.22 5.51
N LEU A 94 10.38 -6.66 4.30
CA LEU A 94 9.10 -7.31 4.09
C LEU A 94 9.02 -8.61 4.90
N PRO A 95 7.86 -8.98 5.44
CA PRO A 95 7.65 -10.31 5.98
C PRO A 95 7.86 -11.36 4.87
N GLU A 96 8.57 -12.46 5.16
CA GLU A 96 8.92 -13.51 4.18
C GLU A 96 7.71 -14.01 3.38
N ALA A 97 6.59 -14.28 4.04
CA ALA A 97 5.35 -14.76 3.38
C ALA A 97 4.78 -13.77 2.34
N GLU A 98 4.98 -12.46 2.54
CA GLU A 98 4.56 -11.43 1.58
C GLU A 98 5.64 -11.20 0.52
N ALA A 99 6.92 -11.29 0.90
CA ALA A 99 8.03 -11.21 -0.05
C ALA A 99 7.92 -12.29 -1.14
N GLU A 100 7.56 -13.53 -0.76
CA GLU A 100 7.29 -14.62 -1.71
C GLU A 100 6.11 -14.30 -2.64
N ALA A 101 5.00 -13.80 -2.09
CA ALA A 101 3.81 -13.44 -2.88
C ALA A 101 4.08 -12.32 -3.90
N PHE A 102 4.96 -11.37 -3.59
CA PHE A 102 5.35 -10.30 -4.51
C PHE A 102 6.46 -10.72 -5.49
N ALA A 103 7.38 -11.62 -5.10
CA ALA A 103 8.42 -12.13 -5.99
C ALA A 103 7.86 -12.97 -7.16
N VAL A 104 6.77 -13.70 -6.93
CA VAL A 104 6.11 -14.52 -7.96
C VAL A 104 5.53 -13.69 -9.12
N CYS A 105 5.28 -12.38 -8.93
CA CYS A 105 4.75 -11.52 -9.98
C CYS A 105 5.81 -10.97 -10.97
N GLU A 106 7.11 -11.03 -10.65
CA GLU A 106 8.17 -10.56 -11.56
C GLU A 106 8.80 -11.68 -12.41
N ALA A 107 8.43 -12.95 -12.18
CA ALA A 107 8.92 -14.11 -12.93
C ALA A 107 7.99 -14.51 -14.11
N GLY A 108 7.47 -13.50 -14.83
CA GLY A 108 6.48 -13.69 -15.89
C GLY A 108 6.81 -12.91 -17.17
N ASP A 109 8.07 -12.93 -17.60
CA ASP A 109 8.49 -12.53 -18.96
C ASP A 109 9.67 -13.42 -19.38
N ASP A 110 9.38 -14.68 -19.66
CA ASP A 110 10.25 -15.48 -20.52
C ASP A 110 9.52 -15.64 -21.84
N GLY A 111 9.82 -14.71 -22.75
CA GLY A 111 9.52 -14.87 -24.16
C GLY A 111 10.13 -16.17 -24.67
N ALA A 112 9.28 -17.06 -25.18
CA ALA A 112 9.69 -18.09 -26.12
C ALA A 112 9.13 -17.69 -27.49
N ASP A 113 9.96 -16.96 -28.22
CA ASP A 113 9.93 -16.86 -29.67
C ASP A 113 10.01 -18.27 -30.26
N ASP A 114 8.99 -18.69 -31.00
CA ASP A 114 9.08 -19.87 -31.85
C ASP A 114 8.64 -19.50 -33.27
N GLY A 115 9.62 -19.14 -34.07
CA GLY A 115 9.84 -19.89 -35.30
C GLY A 115 8.97 -19.50 -36.48
N GLY A 116 9.13 -18.28 -36.96
CA GLY A 116 8.90 -18.00 -38.39
C GLY A 116 9.97 -18.68 -39.24
N ALA A 117 9.65 -19.82 -39.86
CA ALA A 117 10.41 -20.35 -40.99
C ALA A 117 9.48 -21.02 -42.01
N ARG A 118 9.21 -20.25 -43.08
CA ARG A 118 8.91 -20.63 -44.47
C ARG A 118 8.03 -21.85 -44.76
#